data_AF-A0A1J5KEJ0-F1
#
_entry.id   AF-A0A1J5KEJ0-F1
#
_cell.length_a   1.000
_cell.length_b   1.000
_cell.length_c   1.000
_cell.angle_alpha   90.00
_cell.angle_beta   90.00
_cell.angle_gamma   90.00
#
_symmetry.space_group_name_H-M   'P 1'
#
loop_
_entity.id
_entity.type
_entity.pdbx_description
1 polymer ?
#
loop_
_entity_poly.entity_id
_entity_poly.type
_entity_poly.pdbx_seq_one_letter_code
_entity_poly.pdbx_strand_id
1 'polypeptide(L)'
;MLYYILQTVVFQLLFLMLYDVFFKNETFFNCNRIYLLFTAVLSLILPFLQINSFNKIIPQDYVLSLPEIIIGQKEIVAGTITKTDLTKVPSGFTFHWEHIIYLGSVITLILFVFKLSRLIILVFKSPKTKFKQAFLIQIINSKTAYSFFNYIFIGDKIYPEEKQTIIAHELEHVKEKHSIDLLFFEILKIIFWFNPLIYLYQNRIANLHEFIADFKAVKSSNKTFYYQNLLSQVFDTKKVSFINPFFKQSLIKKRIIMLSKQKSKQKNVLKYLLLVPVIFGMLLYTSCANEEKTTNDELLDSNSKNAVDEIVEEEILEIEEVASFYEIDEVPKYPGCETLTTNDELRKCFSNNLNKIIANNFNSSLGKTLGLVGSQKIDVSFTINKLGKIEKVNVKAPHPELKEEAKRVIGLIPNVIPGKQNGKVVNVAFFLPIKFVVKE
;
A
#
# COMPACT_ATOMS: atom_id res chain seq x y z
N MET A 1 -11.63 3.93 -2.30
CA MET A 1 -11.57 4.04 -0.82
C MET A 1 -11.08 2.75 -0.16
N LEU A 2 -11.72 1.59 -0.38
CA LEU A 2 -11.27 0.33 0.24
C LEU A 2 -9.83 -0.05 -0.12
N TYR A 3 -9.46 0.06 -1.40
CA TYR A 3 -8.08 -0.20 -1.86
C TYR A 3 -7.04 0.67 -1.14
N TYR A 4 -7.33 1.96 -0.98
CA TYR A 4 -6.49 2.89 -0.23
C TYR A 4 -6.35 2.48 1.24
N ILE A 5 -7.46 2.14 1.90
CA ILE A 5 -7.43 1.66 3.30
C ILE A 5 -6.56 0.41 3.41
N LEU A 6 -6.67 -0.53 2.47
CA LEU A 6 -5.83 -1.73 2.44
C LEU A 6 -4.34 -1.38 2.29
N GLN A 7 -3.97 -0.52 1.34
CA GLN A 7 -2.59 -0.08 1.15
C GLN A 7 -2.03 0.59 2.41
N THR A 8 -2.78 1.52 3.03
CA THR A 8 -2.34 2.18 4.26
C THR A 8 -2.11 1.18 5.40
N VAL A 9 -2.98 0.18 5.57
CA VAL A 9 -2.82 -0.86 6.60
C VAL A 9 -1.58 -1.70 6.34
N VAL A 10 -1.33 -2.10 5.08
CA VAL A 10 -0.13 -2.87 4.72
C VAL A 10 1.14 -2.07 4.99
N PHE A 11 1.19 -0.79 4.62
CA PHE A 11 2.34 0.07 4.87
C PHE A 11 2.58 0.29 6.37
N GLN A 12 1.52 0.51 7.14
CA GLN A 12 1.62 0.62 8.60
C GLN A 12 2.18 -0.65 9.24
N LEU A 13 1.73 -1.82 8.78
CA LEU A 13 2.20 -3.11 9.27
C LEU A 13 3.69 -3.27 9.01
N LEU A 14 4.14 -2.98 7.79
CA LEU A 14 5.54 -3.10 7.40
C LEU A 14 6.43 -2.16 8.24
N PHE A 15 6.04 -0.90 8.40
CA PHE A 15 6.79 0.03 9.26
C PHE A 15 6.85 -0.38 10.74
N LEU A 16 5.77 -0.95 11.27
CA LEU A 16 5.75 -1.49 12.64
C LEU A 16 6.64 -2.72 12.79
N MET A 17 6.64 -3.60 11.79
CA MET A 17 7.51 -4.79 11.78
C MET A 17 8.98 -4.38 11.76
N LEU A 18 9.35 -3.41 10.91
CA LEU A 18 10.69 -2.83 10.85
C LEU A 18 11.11 -2.26 12.21
N TYR A 19 10.20 -1.56 12.89
CA TYR A 19 10.44 -1.04 14.24
C TYR A 19 10.67 -2.12 15.28
N ASP A 20 9.78 -3.12 15.34
CA ASP A 20 9.83 -4.16 16.36
C ASP A 20 11.09 -5.04 16.22
N VAL A 21 11.58 -5.26 14.99
CA VAL A 21 12.79 -6.06 14.71
C VAL A 21 14.08 -5.26 14.93
N PHE A 22 14.19 -4.05 14.37
CA PHE A 22 15.47 -3.35 14.30
C PHE A 22 15.65 -2.23 15.33
N PHE A 23 14.58 -1.47 15.64
CA PHE A 23 14.70 -0.19 16.35
C PHE A 23 14.30 -0.26 17.82
N LYS A 24 13.33 -1.09 18.17
CA LYS A 24 12.76 -1.20 19.52
C LYS A 24 13.79 -1.42 20.63
N ASN A 25 14.87 -2.13 20.32
CA ASN A 25 15.91 -2.47 21.28
C ASN A 25 17.03 -1.42 21.34
N GLU A 26 17.02 -0.39 20.50
CA GLU A 26 18.04 0.64 20.46
C GLU A 26 17.80 1.73 21.51
N THR A 27 18.86 2.21 22.16
CA THR A 27 18.77 3.26 23.20
C THR A 27 18.71 4.68 22.63
N PHE A 28 18.58 4.82 21.30
CA PHE A 28 18.31 6.08 20.62
C PHE A 28 16.83 6.45 20.70
N PHE A 29 16.37 6.77 21.91
CA PHE A 29 14.95 6.96 22.17
C PHE A 29 14.30 8.08 21.36
N ASN A 30 15.01 9.19 21.12
CA ASN A 30 14.49 10.30 20.34
C ASN A 30 14.31 9.95 18.85
N CYS A 31 15.26 9.21 18.27
CA CYS A 31 15.14 8.72 16.89
C CYS A 31 13.99 7.72 16.75
N ASN A 32 13.82 6.83 17.72
CA ASN A 32 12.68 5.92 17.78
C ASN A 32 11.34 6.66 17.89
N ARG A 33 11.30 7.76 18.64
CA ARG A 33 10.09 8.60 18.79
C ARG A 33 9.73 9.26 17.48
N ILE A 34 10.71 9.89 16.83
CA ILE A 34 10.54 10.54 15.51
C ILE A 34 10.12 9.51 14.47
N TYR A 35 10.76 8.33 14.45
CA TYR A 35 10.40 7.24 13.54
C TYR A 35 8.92 6.87 13.69
N LEU A 36 8.44 6.56 14.90
CA LEU A 36 7.05 6.11 15.10
C LEU A 36 6.02 7.19 14.72
N LEU A 37 6.30 8.46 14.98
CA LEU A 37 5.43 9.57 14.59
C LEU A 37 5.44 9.77 13.07
N PHE A 38 6.64 9.77 12.48
CA PHE A 38 6.83 10.02 11.06
C PHE A 38 6.25 8.88 10.21
N THR A 39 6.54 7.61 10.52
CA THR A 39 6.03 6.47 9.74
C THR A 39 4.52 6.32 9.85
N ALA A 40 3.92 6.69 10.99
CA ALA A 40 2.48 6.76 11.12
C ALA A 40 1.90 7.72 10.08
N VAL A 41 2.37 8.98 10.02
CA VAL A 41 1.90 9.96 9.02
C VAL A 41 2.25 9.52 7.59
N LEU A 42 3.49 9.09 7.37
CA LEU A 42 3.99 8.74 6.05
C LEU A 42 3.18 7.59 5.43
N SER A 43 2.75 6.61 6.21
CA SER A 43 1.91 5.51 5.73
C SER A 43 0.55 5.97 5.17
N LEU A 44 0.03 7.13 5.60
CA LEU A 44 -1.19 7.72 5.05
C LEU A 44 -0.90 8.54 3.78
N ILE A 45 0.27 9.18 3.70
CA ILE A 45 0.64 10.04 2.56
C ILE A 45 1.13 9.22 1.37
N LEU A 46 1.86 8.12 1.60
CA LEU A 46 2.50 7.33 0.55
C LEU A 46 1.54 6.85 -0.56
N PRO A 47 0.35 6.31 -0.27
CA PRO A 47 -0.57 5.90 -1.33
C PRO A 47 -1.04 7.04 -2.25
N PHE A 48 -0.91 8.30 -1.82
CA PHE A 48 -1.21 9.48 -2.66
C PHE A 48 -0.04 9.94 -3.53
N LEU A 49 1.18 9.45 -3.29
CA LEU A 49 2.37 9.82 -4.04
C LEU A 49 2.53 8.91 -5.25
N GLN A 50 1.88 9.28 -6.37
CA GLN A 50 2.09 8.64 -7.67
C GLN A 50 3.27 9.32 -8.37
N ILE A 51 4.33 8.56 -8.69
CA ILE A 51 5.51 9.08 -9.40
C ILE A 51 5.57 8.42 -10.77
N ASN A 52 4.94 9.05 -11.76
CA ASN A 52 4.82 8.55 -13.14
C ASN A 52 6.17 8.38 -13.89
N SER A 53 7.29 8.75 -13.27
CA SER A 53 8.64 8.63 -13.86
C SER A 53 9.20 7.21 -13.86
N PHE A 54 8.71 6.32 -13.00
CA PHE A 54 9.25 4.95 -12.88
C PHE A 54 8.70 3.97 -13.92
N ASN A 55 7.62 4.31 -14.63
CA ASN A 55 6.98 3.45 -15.64
C ASN A 55 7.82 3.33 -16.94
N LYS A 56 8.95 4.04 -17.04
CA LYS A 56 9.84 4.05 -18.22
C LYS A 56 11.02 3.06 -18.13
N ILE A 57 11.15 2.30 -17.04
CA ILE A 57 12.36 1.49 -16.74
C ILE A 57 12.20 0.00 -17.14
N ILE A 58 11.05 -0.41 -17.69
CA ILE A 58 10.78 -1.78 -18.14
C ILE A 58 10.86 -1.84 -19.68
N PRO A 59 11.58 -2.80 -20.30
CA PRO A 59 11.63 -2.95 -21.76
C PRO A 59 10.22 -3.22 -22.32
N GLN A 60 9.76 -2.32 -23.19
CA GLN A 60 8.40 -2.31 -23.72
C GLN A 60 8.26 -3.27 -24.90
N ASP A 61 7.61 -4.41 -24.69
CA ASP A 61 7.00 -5.17 -25.78
C ASP A 61 5.64 -4.54 -26.12
N TYR A 62 5.54 -3.96 -27.31
CA TYR A 62 4.32 -3.28 -27.78
C TYR A 62 3.26 -4.31 -28.11
N VAL A 63 2.12 -4.25 -27.43
CA VAL A 63 0.98 -5.15 -27.67
C VAL A 63 -0.08 -4.42 -28.49
N LEU A 64 -0.28 -4.87 -29.71
CA LEU A 64 -1.40 -4.44 -30.54
C LEU A 64 -2.58 -5.41 -30.34
N SER A 65 -3.63 -4.93 -29.67
CA SER A 65 -4.90 -5.66 -29.58
C SER A 65 -5.72 -5.45 -30.86
N LEU A 66 -6.00 -6.54 -31.58
CA LEU A 66 -6.87 -6.51 -32.76
C LEU A 66 -8.34 -6.71 -32.36
N PRO A 67 -9.31 -6.11 -33.07
CA PRO A 67 -10.73 -6.29 -32.78
C PRO A 67 -11.15 -7.76 -32.97
N GLU A 68 -12.17 -8.18 -32.23
CA GLU A 68 -12.63 -9.58 -32.23
C GLU A 68 -13.19 -10.00 -33.60
N ILE A 69 -12.83 -11.20 -34.04
CA ILE A 69 -13.35 -11.80 -35.28
C ILE A 69 -14.48 -12.75 -34.93
N ILE A 70 -15.68 -12.51 -35.46
CA ILE A 70 -16.82 -13.44 -35.36
C ILE A 70 -16.95 -14.18 -36.69
N ILE A 71 -16.59 -15.45 -36.73
CA ILE A 71 -16.74 -16.31 -37.91
C ILE A 71 -18.15 -16.90 -37.88
N GLY A 72 -18.94 -16.62 -38.93
CA GLY A 72 -20.25 -17.26 -39.15
C GLY A 72 -21.51 -16.41 -38.96
N GLN A 73 -21.39 -15.08 -38.84
CA GLN A 73 -22.56 -14.19 -38.77
C GLN A 73 -22.50 -13.13 -39.87
N LYS A 74 -23.48 -13.17 -40.79
CA LYS A 74 -23.72 -12.10 -41.78
C LYS A 74 -24.10 -10.83 -41.01
N GLU A 75 -23.48 -9.70 -41.34
CA GLU A 75 -23.69 -8.41 -40.66
C GLU A 75 -25.18 -8.13 -40.44
N ILE A 76 -25.61 -8.09 -39.18
CA ILE A 76 -26.88 -7.51 -38.79
C ILE A 76 -26.55 -6.11 -38.29
N VAL A 77 -26.87 -5.14 -39.14
CA VAL A 77 -26.84 -3.70 -38.87
C VAL A 77 -27.51 -3.44 -37.51
N ALA A 78 -26.73 -2.88 -36.58
CA ALA A 78 -27.20 -2.53 -35.24
C ALA A 78 -28.27 -1.42 -35.34
N GLY A 79 -29.54 -1.79 -35.18
CA GLY A 79 -30.63 -0.86 -34.95
C GLY A 79 -30.49 -0.23 -33.57
N THR A 80 -30.41 1.09 -33.53
CA THR A 80 -30.40 1.94 -32.34
C THR A 80 -31.67 1.71 -31.51
N ILE A 81 -31.56 0.97 -30.41
CA ILE A 81 -32.61 0.96 -29.38
C ILE A 81 -32.31 2.08 -28.39
N THR A 82 -33.04 3.18 -28.53
CA THR A 82 -33.17 4.24 -27.54
C THR A 82 -33.68 3.62 -26.23
N LYS A 83 -32.82 3.58 -25.20
CA LYS A 83 -33.25 3.30 -23.84
C LYS A 83 -34.00 4.53 -23.32
N THR A 84 -35.33 4.47 -23.38
CA THR A 84 -36.20 5.42 -22.69
C THR A 84 -36.08 5.25 -21.18
N ASP A 85 -35.72 6.35 -20.52
CA ASP A 85 -35.75 6.54 -19.07
C ASP A 85 -37.08 6.10 -18.47
N LEU A 86 -37.03 5.06 -17.64
CA LEU A 86 -38.15 4.64 -16.81
C LEU A 86 -37.68 4.47 -15.37
N THR A 87 -38.30 5.25 -14.48
CA THR A 87 -38.36 5.14 -13.00
C THR A 87 -37.22 5.75 -12.17
N LYS A 88 -37.31 7.06 -11.91
CA LYS A 88 -36.90 7.64 -10.62
C LYS A 88 -37.83 7.10 -9.52
N VAL A 89 -37.41 6.03 -8.88
CA VAL A 89 -37.93 5.61 -7.57
C VAL A 89 -37.44 6.63 -6.52
N PRO A 90 -38.27 7.10 -5.58
CA PRO A 90 -37.79 7.95 -4.51
C PRO A 90 -36.74 7.17 -3.72
N SER A 91 -35.55 7.74 -3.64
CA SER A 91 -34.40 7.22 -2.92
C SER A 91 -34.75 6.99 -1.45
N GLY A 92 -35.21 5.79 -1.13
CA GLY A 92 -35.04 5.21 0.18
C GLY A 92 -33.55 5.19 0.52
N PHE A 93 -33.22 5.32 1.80
CA PHE A 93 -31.85 5.34 2.31
C PHE A 93 -31.04 4.16 1.73
N THR A 94 -30.18 4.40 0.75
CA THR A 94 -29.24 3.38 0.27
C THR A 94 -28.11 3.32 1.27
N PHE A 95 -28.12 2.27 2.10
CA PHE A 95 -27.12 2.08 3.16
C PHE A 95 -25.76 1.72 2.54
N HIS A 96 -24.99 2.74 2.17
CA HIS A 96 -23.60 2.57 1.77
C HIS A 96 -22.71 2.34 3.01
N TRP A 97 -21.76 1.41 2.90
CA TRP A 97 -20.80 1.05 3.95
C TRP A 97 -19.98 2.25 4.47
N GLU A 98 -19.88 3.32 3.68
CA GLU A 98 -19.23 4.59 4.08
C GLU A 98 -19.90 5.22 5.30
N HIS A 99 -21.22 5.12 5.44
CA HIS A 99 -21.95 5.66 6.59
C HIS A 99 -21.56 4.98 7.91
N ILE A 100 -21.18 3.69 7.89
CA ILE A 100 -20.69 2.98 9.07
C ILE A 100 -19.37 3.59 9.56
N ILE A 101 -18.49 3.95 8.62
CA ILE A 101 -17.20 4.57 8.94
C ILE A 101 -17.42 5.94 9.59
N TYR A 102 -18.29 6.77 9.00
CA TYR A 102 -18.63 8.08 9.56
C TYR A 102 -19.27 7.95 10.95
N LEU A 103 -20.23 7.03 11.13
CA LEU A 103 -20.88 6.81 12.41
C LEU A 103 -19.88 6.42 13.51
N GLY A 104 -18.96 5.49 13.21
CA GLY A 104 -17.90 5.10 14.14
C GLY A 104 -16.95 6.24 14.50
N SER A 105 -16.61 7.10 13.53
CA SER A 105 -15.79 8.29 13.78
C SER A 105 -16.48 9.29 14.72
N VAL A 106 -17.81 9.49 14.57
CA VAL A 106 -18.59 10.37 15.46
C VAL A 106 -18.65 9.81 16.88
N ILE A 107 -18.89 8.51 17.05
CA ILE A 107 -18.94 7.87 18.37
C ILE A 107 -17.59 8.02 19.09
N THR A 108 -16.49 7.72 18.40
CA THR A 108 -15.14 7.83 18.98
C THR A 108 -14.76 9.27 19.29
N LEU A 109 -15.18 10.24 18.47
CA LEU A 109 -15.03 11.66 18.73
C LEU A 109 -15.77 12.09 20.02
N ILE A 110 -17.03 11.68 20.18
CA ILE A 110 -17.81 11.98 21.39
C ILE A 110 -17.12 11.43 22.64
N LEU A 111 -16.66 10.17 22.59
CA LEU A 111 -15.92 9.54 23.70
C LEU A 111 -14.61 10.27 24.00
N PHE A 112 -13.89 10.73 22.98
CA PHE A 112 -12.67 11.51 23.14
C PHE A 112 -12.94 12.86 23.82
N VAL A 113 -13.95 13.60 23.35
CA VAL A 113 -14.35 14.89 23.92
C VAL A 113 -14.79 14.72 25.38
N PHE A 114 -15.54 13.66 25.70
CA PHE A 114 -15.94 13.36 27.08
C PHE A 114 -14.74 13.08 28.01
N LYS A 115 -13.75 12.32 27.54
CA LYS A 115 -12.52 12.05 28.32
C LYS A 115 -11.70 13.34 28.53
N LEU A 116 -11.56 14.14 27.48
CA LEU A 116 -10.81 15.40 27.54
C LEU A 116 -11.51 16.42 28.44
N SER A 117 -12.83 16.56 28.36
CA SER A 117 -13.60 17.48 29.21
C SER A 117 -13.49 17.09 30.69
N ARG A 118 -13.53 15.79 31.02
CA ARG A 118 -13.33 15.31 32.40
C ARG A 118 -11.94 15.70 32.95
N LEU A 119 -10.88 15.57 32.15
CA LEU A 119 -9.53 16.01 32.53
C LEU A 119 -9.47 17.52 32.74
N ILE A 120 -10.06 18.30 31.84
CA ILE A 120 -10.10 19.76 31.94
C ILE A 120 -10.87 20.20 33.19
N ILE A 121 -12.04 19.62 33.46
CA ILE A 121 -12.83 19.89 34.66
C ILE A 121 -12.03 19.58 35.93
N LEU A 122 -11.28 18.47 35.95
CA LEU A 122 -10.40 18.12 37.07
C LEU A 122 -9.30 19.17 37.28
N VAL A 123 -8.70 19.66 36.20
CA VAL A 123 -7.68 20.73 36.26
C VAL A 123 -8.25 22.03 36.80
N PHE A 124 -9.48 22.41 36.43
CA PHE A 124 -10.10 23.65 36.89
C PHE A 124 -10.60 23.59 38.34
N LYS A 125 -11.12 22.44 38.79
CA LYS A 125 -11.65 22.28 40.14
C LYS A 125 -10.57 22.08 41.21
N SER A 126 -9.41 21.58 40.84
CA SER A 126 -8.36 21.27 41.80
C SER A 126 -7.44 22.46 42.09
N PRO A 127 -6.99 22.64 43.34
CA PRO A 127 -6.00 23.67 43.67
C PRO A 127 -4.67 23.38 42.97
N LYS A 128 -4.06 24.42 42.41
CA LYS A 128 -2.82 24.32 41.62
C LYS A 128 -1.66 24.91 42.40
N THR A 129 -0.58 24.16 42.53
CA THR A 129 0.69 24.67 43.08
C THR A 129 1.74 24.68 41.98
N LYS A 130 2.46 25.80 41.79
CA LYS A 130 3.50 25.87 40.77
C LYS A 130 4.75 25.17 41.29
N PHE A 131 5.24 24.17 40.55
CA PHE A 131 6.46 23.45 40.89
C PHE A 131 7.38 23.36 39.65
N LYS A 132 8.47 24.13 39.68
CA LYS A 132 9.41 24.29 38.55
C LYS A 132 8.66 24.73 37.27
N GLN A 133 8.69 23.90 36.22
CA GLN A 133 8.07 24.14 34.91
C GLN A 133 6.64 23.56 34.80
N ALA A 134 6.11 22.95 35.86
CA ALA A 134 4.82 22.28 35.88
C ALA A 134 3.91 22.77 37.01
N PHE A 135 2.61 22.46 36.91
CA PHE A 135 1.63 22.66 37.97
C PHE A 135 1.34 21.33 38.66
N LEU A 136 1.53 21.27 39.97
CA LEU A 136 1.28 20.11 40.78
C LEU A 136 -0.16 20.18 41.32
N ILE A 137 -0.92 19.12 41.05
CA ILE A 137 -2.31 18.92 41.46
C ILE A 137 -2.34 17.68 42.36
N GLN A 138 -2.83 17.83 43.59
CA GLN A 138 -2.96 16.70 44.51
C GLN A 138 -4.33 16.05 44.37
N ILE A 139 -4.37 14.74 44.15
CA ILE A 139 -5.59 13.95 44.06
C ILE A 139 -5.84 13.26 45.41
N ILE A 140 -6.98 13.57 46.01
CA ILE A 140 -7.41 13.02 47.29
C ILE A 140 -7.69 11.51 47.14
N ASN A 141 -7.31 10.73 48.14
CA ASN A 141 -7.57 9.30 48.29
C ASN A 141 -7.00 8.41 47.17
N SER A 142 -5.84 8.75 46.60
CA SER A 142 -5.27 8.00 45.47
C SER A 142 -3.79 7.67 45.65
N LYS A 143 -3.35 6.54 45.07
CA LYS A 143 -1.94 6.11 45.00
C LYS A 143 -1.32 6.33 43.61
N THR A 144 -2.06 6.93 42.68
CA THR A 144 -1.64 7.08 41.28
C THR A 144 -0.90 8.40 41.09
N ALA A 145 0.11 8.37 40.24
CA ALA A 145 0.74 9.56 39.67
C ALA A 145 0.66 9.47 38.16
N TYR A 146 0.39 10.60 37.52
CA TYR A 146 0.42 10.74 36.07
C TYR A 146 0.56 12.21 35.70
N SER A 147 0.98 12.48 34.47
CA SER A 147 1.18 13.82 33.95
C SER A 147 0.39 14.03 32.66
N PHE A 148 -0.13 15.24 32.49
CA PHE A 148 -0.86 15.66 31.30
C PHE A 148 -0.54 17.11 30.96
N PHE A 149 0.04 17.35 29.79
CA PHE A 149 0.62 18.64 29.38
C PHE A 149 1.57 19.20 30.44
N ASN A 150 1.21 20.35 31.05
CA ASN A 150 2.00 21.04 32.05
C ASN A 150 1.53 20.72 33.48
N TYR A 151 0.66 19.73 33.64
CA TYR A 151 0.07 19.34 34.93
C TYR A 151 0.60 18.00 35.39
N ILE A 152 1.00 17.91 36.65
CA ILE A 152 1.41 16.68 37.32
C ILE A 152 0.36 16.37 38.39
N PHE A 153 -0.29 15.23 38.27
CA PHE A 153 -1.28 14.74 39.20
C PHE A 153 -0.65 13.73 40.15
N ILE A 154 -0.77 13.96 41.46
CA ILE A 154 -0.13 13.12 42.48
C ILE A 154 -1.13 12.74 43.55
N GLY A 155 -1.23 11.45 43.81
CA GLY A 155 -2.01 10.93 44.90
C GLY A 155 -1.44 11.27 46.28
N ASP A 156 -2.34 11.57 47.22
CA ASP A 156 -2.02 11.86 48.62
C ASP A 156 -1.55 10.64 49.43
N LYS A 157 -1.80 9.41 48.96
CA LYS A 157 -1.40 8.15 49.62
C LYS A 157 -0.02 7.62 49.21
N ILE A 158 0.77 8.40 48.48
CA ILE A 158 2.14 8.04 48.08
C ILE A 158 3.10 8.34 49.23
N TYR A 159 4.00 7.39 49.54
CA TYR A 159 4.98 7.58 50.61
C TYR A 159 5.89 8.79 50.32
N PRO A 160 6.20 9.62 51.32
CA PRO A 160 6.96 10.85 51.12
C PRO A 160 8.36 10.62 50.53
N GLU A 161 9.00 9.49 50.83
CA GLU A 161 10.31 9.11 50.31
C GLU A 161 10.28 8.75 48.81
N GLU A 162 9.21 8.10 48.35
CA GLU A 162 9.02 7.72 46.94
C GLU A 162 8.52 8.92 46.10
N LYS A 163 7.84 9.87 46.75
CA LYS A 163 7.18 11.03 46.12
C LYS A 163 8.15 11.87 45.29
N GLN A 164 9.37 12.11 45.78
CA GLN A 164 10.35 12.91 45.04
C GLN A 164 10.81 12.23 43.74
N THR A 165 11.00 10.91 43.78
CA THR A 165 11.41 10.11 42.61
C THR A 165 10.29 10.08 41.57
N ILE A 166 9.05 9.90 42.02
CA ILE A 166 7.87 9.89 41.15
C ILE A 166 7.65 11.27 40.51
N ILE A 167 7.79 12.36 41.29
CA ILE A 167 7.71 13.73 40.74
C ILE A 167 8.79 13.95 39.68
N ALA A 168 10.01 13.49 39.92
CA ALA A 168 11.10 13.64 38.95
C ALA A 168 10.77 12.90 37.63
N HIS A 169 10.21 11.69 37.72
CA HIS A 169 9.74 10.93 36.55
C HIS A 169 8.62 11.66 35.79
N GLU A 170 7.55 12.05 36.48
CA GLU A 170 6.41 12.75 35.86
C GLU A 170 6.80 14.10 35.28
N LEU A 171 7.79 14.78 35.86
CA LEU A 171 8.32 16.02 35.32
C LEU A 171 8.99 15.83 33.96
N GLU A 172 9.65 14.70 33.72
CA GLU A 172 10.27 14.40 32.41
C GLU A 172 9.22 14.19 31.32
N HIS A 173 8.04 13.64 31.65
CA HIS A 173 6.91 13.56 30.71
C HIS A 173 6.39 14.94 30.30
N VAL A 174 6.31 15.87 31.25
CA VAL A 174 5.93 17.28 31.00
C VAL A 174 6.96 17.96 30.10
N LYS A 175 8.26 17.86 30.44
CA LYS A 175 9.34 18.49 29.68
C LYS A 175 9.40 18.02 28.23
N GLU A 176 9.25 16.71 28.01
CA GLU A 176 9.28 16.11 26.68
C GLU A 176 7.95 16.19 25.92
N LYS A 177 6.92 16.76 26.55
CA LYS A 177 5.57 16.94 26.00
C LYS A 177 4.93 15.65 25.48
N HIS A 178 5.12 14.54 26.19
CA HIS A 178 4.60 13.23 25.77
C HIS A 178 3.08 13.19 25.60
N SER A 179 2.33 14.05 26.31
CA SER A 179 0.89 14.16 26.14
C SER A 179 0.48 14.59 24.72
N ILE A 180 1.29 15.38 24.02
CA ILE A 180 1.01 15.82 22.64
C ILE A 180 1.07 14.63 21.68
N ASP A 181 2.08 13.79 21.82
CA ASP A 181 2.23 12.57 21.01
C ASP A 181 1.05 11.61 21.22
N LEU A 182 0.60 11.43 22.47
CA LEU A 182 -0.55 10.58 22.76
C LEU A 182 -1.84 11.16 22.17
N LEU A 183 -2.03 12.47 22.25
CA LEU A 183 -3.17 13.16 21.62
C LEU A 183 -3.15 13.05 20.10
N PHE A 184 -1.98 13.13 19.48
CA PHE A 184 -1.82 12.90 18.03
C PHE A 184 -2.36 11.51 17.63
N PHE A 185 -2.04 10.46 18.39
CA PHE A 185 -2.59 9.13 18.13
C PHE A 185 -4.07 8.99 18.51
N GLU A 186 -4.58 9.72 19.50
CA GLU A 186 -6.03 9.77 19.75
C GLU A 186 -6.78 10.35 18.55
N ILE A 187 -6.26 11.42 17.93
CA ILE A 187 -6.83 12.00 16.70
C ILE A 187 -6.81 10.97 15.56
N LEU A 188 -5.69 10.28 15.36
CA LEU A 188 -5.61 9.22 14.35
C LEU A 188 -6.60 8.08 14.63
N LYS A 189 -6.86 7.70 15.88
CA LYS A 189 -7.88 6.69 16.22
C LYS A 189 -9.31 7.17 15.97
N ILE A 190 -9.59 8.47 15.98
CA ILE A 190 -10.92 8.98 15.61
C ILE A 190 -11.15 8.77 14.11
N ILE A 191 -10.14 9.09 13.30
CA ILE A 191 -10.20 8.95 11.84
C ILE A 191 -10.17 7.47 11.43
N PHE A 192 -9.29 6.68 12.06
CA PHE A 192 -9.05 5.27 11.75
C PHE A 192 -9.45 4.35 12.91
N TRP A 193 -10.66 4.54 13.43
CA TRP A 193 -11.17 3.80 14.59
C TRP A 193 -11.20 2.28 14.40
N PHE A 194 -11.39 1.83 13.17
CA PHE A 194 -11.43 0.41 12.81
C PHE A 194 -10.03 -0.21 12.63
N ASN A 195 -8.97 0.59 12.60
CA ASN A 195 -7.62 0.12 12.30
C ASN A 195 -6.83 -0.24 13.57
N PRO A 196 -6.60 -1.52 13.87
CA PRO A 196 -5.90 -1.95 15.09
C PRO A 196 -4.42 -1.52 15.14
N LEU A 197 -3.79 -1.23 13.99
CA LEU A 197 -2.37 -0.87 13.93
C LEU A 197 -2.11 0.50 14.56
N ILE A 198 -3.05 1.44 14.48
CA ILE A 198 -2.93 2.74 15.14
C ILE A 198 -2.89 2.58 16.68
N TYR A 199 -3.69 1.66 17.22
CA TYR A 199 -3.65 1.33 18.65
C TYR A 199 -2.31 0.71 19.05
N LEU A 200 -1.72 -0.09 18.15
CA LEU A 200 -0.40 -0.68 18.36
C LEU A 200 0.70 0.40 18.35
N TYR A 201 0.66 1.34 17.41
CA TYR A 201 1.55 2.52 17.38
C TYR A 201 1.47 3.31 18.70
N GLN A 202 0.27 3.62 19.17
CA GLN A 202 0.08 4.36 20.42
C GLN A 202 0.67 3.59 21.62
N ASN A 203 0.49 2.28 21.68
CA ASN A 203 1.11 1.46 22.73
C ASN A 203 2.65 1.46 22.60
N ARG A 204 3.21 1.40 21.39
CA ARG A 204 4.67 1.45 21.19
C ARG A 204 5.26 2.79 21.61
N ILE A 205 4.62 3.90 21.28
CA ILE A 205 5.10 5.23 21.68
C ILE A 205 4.94 5.45 23.19
N ALA A 206 3.85 4.98 23.81
CA ALA A 206 3.67 5.04 25.25
C ALA A 206 4.78 4.29 26.00
N ASN A 207 5.13 3.07 25.57
CA ASN A 207 6.26 2.33 26.14
C ASN A 207 7.60 3.07 25.97
N LEU A 208 7.78 3.72 24.82
CA LEU A 208 8.97 4.52 24.55
C LEU A 208 9.06 5.75 25.46
N HIS A 209 7.93 6.41 25.73
CA HIS A 209 7.84 7.54 26.67
C HIS A 209 8.26 7.14 28.08
N GLU A 210 7.81 5.96 28.57
CA GLU A 210 8.25 5.41 29.85
C GLU A 210 9.78 5.22 29.87
N PHE A 211 10.36 4.67 28.79
CA PHE A 211 11.82 4.48 28.71
C PHE A 211 12.59 5.82 28.70
N ILE A 212 12.07 6.84 28.01
CA ILE A 212 12.66 8.19 27.99
C ILE A 212 12.64 8.82 29.38
N ALA A 213 11.47 8.78 30.03
CA ALA A 213 11.29 9.36 31.36
C ALA A 213 12.14 8.64 32.40
N ASP A 214 12.15 7.30 32.38
CA ASP A 214 13.02 6.49 33.22
C ASP A 214 14.51 6.82 33.01
N PHE A 215 14.97 6.86 31.76
CA PHE A 215 16.37 7.13 31.44
C PHE A 215 16.83 8.53 31.90
N LYS A 216 15.95 9.54 31.82
CA LYS A 216 16.24 10.91 32.26
C LYS A 216 16.12 11.07 33.78
N ALA A 217 15.11 10.47 34.40
CA ALA A 217 14.88 10.53 35.84
C ALA A 217 16.00 9.82 36.65
N VAL A 218 16.52 8.69 36.15
CA VAL A 218 17.65 7.98 36.77
C VAL A 218 18.92 8.83 36.82
N LYS A 219 19.11 9.83 35.93
CA LYS A 219 20.28 10.74 36.04
C LYS A 219 20.22 11.64 37.27
N SER A 220 19.02 11.87 37.82
CA SER A 220 18.79 12.76 38.96
C SER A 220 18.70 12.04 40.31
N SER A 221 18.74 10.70 40.33
CA SER A 221 18.57 9.88 41.52
C SER A 221 19.51 8.67 41.50
N ASN A 222 19.70 7.98 42.63
CA ASN A 222 20.51 6.76 42.67
C ASN A 222 19.77 5.63 41.91
N LYS A 223 20.46 5.01 40.94
CA LYS A 223 19.92 3.94 40.07
C LYS A 223 19.31 2.78 40.86
N THR A 224 19.95 2.34 41.93
CA THR A 224 19.45 1.21 42.76
C THR A 224 18.18 1.58 43.50
N PHE A 225 18.14 2.77 44.09
CA PHE A 225 16.95 3.30 44.77
C PHE A 225 15.79 3.49 43.80
N TYR A 226 16.06 3.99 42.60
CA TYR A 226 15.05 4.14 41.55
C TYR A 226 14.42 2.78 41.17
N TYR A 227 15.23 1.73 41.00
CA TYR A 227 14.72 0.39 40.70
C TYR A 227 13.83 -0.16 41.82
N GLN A 228 14.24 0.03 43.08
CA GLN A 228 13.46 -0.41 44.23
C GLN A 228 12.11 0.29 44.30
N ASN A 229 12.07 1.61 44.06
CA ASN A 229 10.82 2.38 44.04
C ASN A 229 9.91 1.99 42.87
N LEU A 230 10.48 1.76 41.68
CA LEU A 230 9.70 1.30 40.53
C LEU A 230 9.06 -0.08 40.81
N LEU A 231 9.81 -0.97 41.46
CA LEU A 231 9.33 -2.29 41.84
C LEU A 231 8.27 -2.21 42.94
N SER A 232 8.48 -1.40 44.00
CA SER A 232 7.53 -1.24 45.11
C SER A 232 6.19 -0.68 44.63
N GLN A 233 6.22 0.30 43.71
CA GLN A 233 5.02 0.94 43.16
C GLN A 233 4.15 -0.04 42.38
N VAL A 234 4.75 -0.97 41.62
CA VAL A 234 3.98 -1.92 40.82
C VAL A 234 3.40 -3.02 41.68
N PHE A 235 4.27 -3.65 42.47
CA PHE A 235 3.92 -4.87 43.18
C PHE A 235 3.11 -4.58 44.45
N ASP A 236 2.92 -3.29 44.80
CA ASP A 236 2.30 -2.82 46.05
C ASP A 236 2.83 -3.66 47.24
N THR A 237 4.13 -3.99 47.22
CA THR A 237 4.77 -5.03 48.06
C THR A 237 4.69 -4.77 49.55
N LYS A 238 4.20 -3.60 49.96
CA LYS A 238 3.81 -3.31 51.35
C LYS A 238 2.48 -3.99 51.76
N LYS A 239 1.83 -4.74 50.86
CA LYS A 239 0.76 -5.69 51.18
C LYS A 239 1.16 -7.09 50.71
N VAL A 240 1.42 -7.96 51.67
CA VAL A 240 1.62 -9.39 51.44
C VAL A 240 0.28 -10.00 50.99
N SER A 241 0.21 -10.54 49.79
CA SER A 241 -0.88 -11.45 49.38
C SER A 241 -0.44 -12.27 48.17
N PHE A 242 -0.58 -13.59 48.28
CA PHE A 242 -0.26 -14.63 47.31
C PHE A 242 -1.10 -14.54 46.02
N ILE A 243 -0.95 -13.47 45.24
CA ILE A 243 -1.62 -13.32 43.96
C ILE A 243 -0.59 -12.87 42.94
N ASN A 244 -0.52 -13.57 41.81
CA ASN A 244 0.33 -13.20 40.69
C ASN A 244 -0.40 -12.14 39.84
N PRO A 245 0.03 -10.87 39.81
CA PRO A 245 -0.52 -9.86 38.91
C PRO A 245 -0.04 -10.15 37.48
N PHE A 246 -0.67 -11.14 36.85
CA PHE A 246 -0.26 -11.77 35.58
C PHE A 246 -0.15 -10.77 34.40
N PHE A 247 -0.79 -9.60 34.50
CA PHE A 247 -0.88 -8.65 33.39
C PHE A 247 0.15 -7.49 33.37
N LYS A 248 0.93 -7.26 34.45
CA LYS A 248 1.85 -6.10 34.51
C LYS A 248 3.34 -6.43 34.35
N GLN A 249 3.74 -7.69 34.48
CA GLN A 249 5.16 -8.08 34.54
C GLN A 249 5.94 -7.75 33.25
N SER A 250 5.30 -7.85 32.08
CA SER A 250 6.00 -7.72 30.79
C SER A 250 6.51 -6.29 30.53
N LEU A 251 5.79 -5.25 30.97
CA LEU A 251 6.18 -3.85 30.74
C LEU A 251 7.31 -3.42 31.68
N ILE A 252 7.24 -3.83 32.94
CA ILE A 252 8.23 -3.44 33.95
C ILE A 252 9.54 -4.16 33.72
N LYS A 253 9.47 -5.45 33.37
CA LYS A 253 10.64 -6.20 32.90
C LYS A 253 11.33 -5.46 31.75
N LYS A 254 10.56 -4.96 30.76
CA LYS A 254 11.11 -4.17 29.64
C LYS A 254 11.73 -2.85 30.11
N ARG A 255 11.07 -2.09 30.99
CA ARG A 255 11.60 -0.84 31.56
C ARG A 255 12.92 -1.07 32.28
N ILE A 256 12.98 -2.08 33.16
CA ILE A 256 14.19 -2.44 33.91
C ILE A 256 15.33 -2.87 32.98
N ILE A 257 15.04 -3.76 32.01
CA ILE A 257 16.03 -4.21 31.01
C ILE A 257 16.55 -3.03 30.18
N MET A 258 15.68 -2.10 29.79
CA MET A 258 16.09 -0.96 28.98
C MET A 258 16.94 0.04 29.77
N LEU A 259 16.62 0.24 31.06
CA LEU A 259 17.42 1.04 31.98
C LEU A 259 18.77 0.42 32.34
N SER A 260 18.87 -0.92 32.33
CA SER A 260 20.13 -1.63 32.62
C SER A 260 21.04 -1.76 31.41
N LYS A 261 20.53 -1.49 30.20
CA LYS A 261 21.27 -1.59 28.95
C LYS A 261 22.36 -0.51 28.82
N GLN A 262 23.51 -0.89 28.28
CA GLN A 262 24.55 0.06 27.88
C GLN A 262 24.08 0.92 26.70
N LYS A 263 24.62 2.13 26.59
CA LYS A 263 24.32 3.03 25.45
C LYS A 263 24.70 2.34 24.14
N SER A 264 23.84 2.45 23.14
CA SER A 264 24.04 1.83 21.84
C SER A 264 25.15 2.54 21.07
N LYS A 265 25.88 1.81 20.23
CA LYS A 265 26.95 2.36 19.40
C LYS A 265 26.36 3.31 18.37
N GLN A 266 27.02 4.44 18.10
CA GLN A 266 26.57 5.41 17.10
C GLN A 266 26.38 4.80 15.69
N LYS A 267 27.14 3.74 15.36
CA LYS A 267 26.95 2.98 14.10
C LYS A 267 25.53 2.40 13.94
N ASN A 268 24.81 2.13 15.04
CA ASN A 268 23.43 1.64 14.96
C ASN A 268 22.43 2.70 14.47
N VAL A 269 22.82 4.00 14.45
CA VAL A 269 22.03 5.05 13.78
C VAL A 269 21.97 4.81 12.27
N LEU A 270 22.96 4.13 11.67
CA LEU A 270 22.91 3.79 10.25
C LEU A 270 21.76 2.82 9.93
N LYS A 271 21.25 2.06 10.91
CA LYS A 271 20.10 1.18 10.70
C LYS A 271 18.84 1.93 10.28
N TYR A 272 18.69 3.22 10.65
CA TYR A 272 17.55 4.01 10.21
C TYR A 272 17.58 4.31 8.69
N LEU A 273 18.75 4.16 8.04
CA LEU A 273 18.86 4.22 6.58
C LEU A 273 18.07 3.09 5.90
N LEU A 274 17.78 1.98 6.60
CA LEU A 274 16.93 0.89 6.12
C LEU A 274 15.50 1.35 5.75
N LEU A 275 15.07 2.51 6.27
CA LEU A 275 13.79 3.12 5.90
C LEU A 275 13.77 3.54 4.41
N VAL A 276 14.91 3.98 3.85
CA VAL A 276 14.99 4.50 2.47
C VAL A 276 14.63 3.45 1.42
N PRO A 277 15.26 2.25 1.37
CA PRO A 277 14.90 1.24 0.38
C PRO A 277 13.47 0.73 0.57
N VAL A 278 12.96 0.70 1.81
CA VAL A 278 11.57 0.31 2.09
C VAL A 278 10.59 1.33 1.51
N ILE A 279 10.81 2.62 1.74
CA ILE A 279 9.98 3.68 1.15
C ILE A 279 10.06 3.64 -0.38
N PHE A 280 11.26 3.46 -0.93
CA PHE A 280 11.45 3.36 -2.38
C PHE A 280 10.66 2.19 -2.97
N GLY A 281 10.75 1.00 -2.36
CA GLY A 281 9.96 -0.17 -2.78
C GLY A 281 8.45 0.06 -2.67
N MET A 282 7.98 0.74 -1.62
CA MET A 282 6.57 1.12 -1.49
C MET A 282 6.13 2.10 -2.58
N LEU A 283 6.96 3.08 -2.92
CA LEU A 283 6.68 4.06 -3.98
C LEU A 283 6.63 3.40 -5.36
N LEU A 284 7.53 2.45 -5.64
CA LEU A 284 7.49 1.65 -6.86
C LEU A 284 6.18 0.87 -6.95
N TYR A 285 5.79 0.20 -5.86
CA TYR A 285 4.52 -0.53 -5.80
C TYR A 285 3.30 0.37 -6.06
N THR A 286 3.24 1.55 -5.44
CA THR A 286 2.13 2.48 -5.65
C THR A 286 2.11 3.09 -7.05
N SER A 287 3.26 3.22 -7.70
CA SER A 287 3.35 3.74 -9.07
C SER A 287 2.83 2.71 -10.08
N CYS A 288 3.29 1.45 -9.98
CA CYS A 288 2.90 0.41 -10.93
C CYS A 288 1.43 -0.02 -10.80
N ALA A 289 0.85 0.06 -9.59
CA ALA A 289 -0.51 -0.42 -9.36
C ALA A 289 -1.63 0.53 -9.83
N ASN A 290 -1.30 1.73 -10.31
CA ASN A 290 -2.27 2.78 -10.66
C ASN A 290 -2.52 2.97 -12.18
N GLU A 291 -1.93 2.15 -13.05
CA GLU A 291 -2.06 2.31 -14.52
C GLU A 291 -3.45 1.99 -15.09
N GLU A 292 -4.45 1.57 -14.30
CA GLU A 292 -5.80 1.31 -14.84
C GLU A 292 -6.71 2.55 -14.96
N LYS A 293 -6.35 3.74 -14.43
CA LYS A 293 -7.29 4.89 -14.41
C LYS A 293 -6.62 6.26 -14.47
N THR A 294 -6.37 6.79 -15.69
CA THR A 294 -6.26 8.22 -16.13
C THR A 294 -5.24 8.29 -17.27
N THR A 295 -5.30 9.09 -18.34
CA THR A 295 -6.28 9.92 -19.06
C THR A 295 -5.57 10.27 -20.38
N ASN A 296 -6.34 10.59 -21.42
CA ASN A 296 -5.87 11.21 -22.65
C ASN A 296 -4.98 12.44 -22.38
N ASP A 297 -4.17 12.76 -23.41
CA ASP A 297 -3.56 14.06 -23.71
C ASP A 297 -2.21 14.44 -23.07
N GLU A 298 -1.34 14.90 -23.98
CA GLU A 298 -0.16 15.76 -23.84
C GLU A 298 1.25 15.12 -23.68
N LEU A 299 1.76 14.71 -24.85
CA LEU A 299 2.86 15.35 -25.60
C LEU A 299 4.18 15.75 -24.90
N LEU A 300 5.24 15.14 -25.46
CA LEU A 300 6.53 15.70 -25.90
C LEU A 300 7.75 15.73 -24.96
N ASP A 301 8.76 15.04 -25.50
CA ASP A 301 10.14 15.48 -25.67
C ASP A 301 11.18 15.30 -24.54
N SER A 302 11.89 14.18 -24.71
CA SER A 302 13.26 14.18 -25.23
C SER A 302 14.44 14.02 -24.27
N ASN A 303 15.26 13.04 -24.67
CA ASN A 303 16.73 13.05 -24.75
C ASN A 303 17.60 12.53 -23.59
N SER A 304 18.47 11.61 -24.03
CA SER A 304 19.88 11.38 -23.65
C SER A 304 20.12 10.45 -22.44
N LYS A 305 20.97 9.41 -22.46
CA LYS A 305 21.79 8.63 -23.43
C LYS A 305 22.73 7.76 -22.54
N ASN A 306 22.97 6.50 -22.94
CA ASN A 306 24.18 5.67 -22.71
C ASN A 306 24.52 5.29 -21.25
N ALA A 307 25.06 4.12 -20.86
CA ALA A 307 25.81 3.02 -21.50
C ALA A 307 25.70 1.76 -20.57
N VAL A 308 25.61 0.51 -21.07
CA VAL A 308 26.69 -0.54 -21.19
C VAL A 308 27.07 -1.13 -19.80
N ASP A 309 27.06 -2.43 -19.43
CA ASP A 309 27.37 -3.77 -20.01
C ASP A 309 26.47 -4.86 -19.33
N GLU A 310 26.01 -5.95 -19.98
CA GLU A 310 26.66 -7.29 -20.13
C GLU A 310 27.01 -7.97 -18.77
N ILE A 311 26.70 -9.21 -18.38
CA ILE A 311 26.49 -10.53 -19.02
C ILE A 311 25.71 -11.44 -18.02
N VAL A 312 25.04 -12.47 -18.53
CA VAL A 312 24.84 -13.85 -18.01
C VAL A 312 23.38 -14.27 -17.87
N GLU A 313 23.11 -15.28 -18.70
CA GLU A 313 21.92 -16.03 -19.06
C GLU A 313 21.58 -17.06 -17.97
N GLU A 314 20.32 -17.09 -17.52
CA GLU A 314 19.70 -18.35 -17.09
C GLU A 314 18.19 -18.31 -17.32
N GLU A 315 17.73 -19.40 -17.91
CA GLU A 315 16.44 -19.64 -18.55
C GLU A 315 15.35 -19.87 -17.51
N ILE A 316 14.39 -18.94 -17.38
CA ILE A 316 13.08 -19.22 -16.78
C ILE A 316 12.01 -18.62 -17.69
N LEU A 317 11.19 -19.52 -18.22
CA LEU A 317 10.08 -19.28 -19.12
C LEU A 317 8.90 -18.73 -18.31
N GLU A 318 8.92 -17.43 -18.02
CA GLU A 318 7.75 -16.71 -17.47
C GLU A 318 6.91 -16.14 -18.63
N ILE A 319 5.64 -16.52 -18.61
CA ILE A 319 4.61 -15.97 -19.51
C ILE A 319 4.34 -14.56 -19.01
N GLU A 320 4.98 -13.56 -19.61
CA GLU A 320 4.66 -12.15 -19.35
C GLU A 320 3.23 -11.85 -19.80
N GLU A 321 2.45 -11.30 -18.87
CA GLU A 321 1.20 -10.59 -19.15
C GLU A 321 1.51 -9.42 -20.08
N VAL A 322 1.33 -9.65 -21.38
CA VAL A 322 1.44 -8.59 -22.38
C VAL A 322 0.18 -7.73 -22.32
N ALA A 323 0.23 -6.69 -21.50
CA ALA A 323 -0.71 -5.58 -21.54
C ALA A 323 -0.01 -4.28 -21.13
N SER A 324 0.73 -3.68 -22.06
CA SER A 324 1.05 -2.25 -22.01
C SER A 324 0.90 -1.67 -23.42
N PHE A 325 -0.02 -0.72 -23.54
CA PHE A 325 -0.30 0.01 -24.77
C PHE A 325 0.68 1.17 -24.87
N TYR A 326 1.62 1.08 -25.79
CA TYR A 326 2.33 2.26 -26.28
C TYR A 326 2.03 2.47 -27.76
N GLU A 327 1.85 3.74 -28.14
CA GLU A 327 1.79 4.15 -29.54
C GLU A 327 3.17 3.90 -30.18
N ILE A 328 3.26 2.85 -30.99
CA ILE A 328 4.33 2.70 -31.96
C ILE A 328 4.18 3.81 -33.02
N ASP A 329 5.28 4.46 -33.37
CA ASP A 329 5.30 5.54 -34.38
C ASP A 329 4.81 5.06 -35.75
N GLU A 330 5.22 3.85 -36.17
CA GLU A 330 4.74 3.21 -37.41
C GLU A 330 4.36 1.75 -37.15
N VAL A 331 3.06 1.43 -37.20
CA VAL A 331 2.58 0.05 -37.03
C VAL A 331 3.03 -0.85 -38.18
N PRO A 332 3.18 -2.17 -37.96
CA PRO A 332 3.46 -3.11 -39.05
C PRO A 332 2.44 -3.00 -40.19
N LYS A 333 2.92 -2.90 -41.43
CA LYS A 333 2.05 -2.76 -42.62
C LYS A 333 1.85 -4.09 -43.30
N TYR A 334 0.59 -4.47 -43.48
CA TYR A 334 0.22 -5.66 -44.25
C TYR A 334 0.46 -5.40 -45.76
N PRO A 335 0.92 -6.40 -46.54
CA PRO A 335 1.10 -6.24 -47.99
C PRO A 335 -0.19 -5.78 -48.69
N GLY A 336 -0.13 -4.68 -49.43
CA GLY A 336 -1.29 -4.03 -50.06
C GLY A 336 -1.91 -2.87 -49.26
N CYS A 337 -1.36 -2.55 -48.08
CA CYS A 337 -1.74 -1.38 -47.28
C CYS A 337 -0.67 -0.26 -47.33
N GLU A 338 0.29 -0.31 -48.27
CA GLU A 338 1.47 0.58 -48.29
C GLU A 338 1.11 2.05 -48.56
N THR A 339 -0.01 2.30 -49.22
CA THR A 339 -0.48 3.65 -49.60
C THR A 339 -1.11 4.43 -48.44
N LEU A 340 -1.38 3.78 -47.30
CA LEU A 340 -1.97 4.41 -46.12
C LEU A 340 -0.89 5.05 -45.25
N THR A 341 -1.20 6.23 -44.72
CA THR A 341 -0.24 7.08 -44.01
C THR A 341 -0.51 7.20 -42.51
N THR A 342 -1.75 6.98 -42.07
CA THR A 342 -2.11 7.07 -40.66
C THR A 342 -2.06 5.69 -39.98
N ASN A 343 -1.58 5.65 -38.73
CA ASN A 343 -1.50 4.39 -37.98
C ASN A 343 -2.88 3.75 -37.78
N ASP A 344 -3.94 4.53 -37.63
CA ASP A 344 -5.30 3.98 -37.44
C ASP A 344 -5.86 3.33 -38.71
N GLU A 345 -5.61 3.92 -39.88
CA GLU A 345 -5.96 3.30 -41.16
C GLU A 345 -5.13 2.04 -41.42
N LEU A 346 -3.84 2.07 -41.09
CA LEU A 346 -2.96 0.91 -41.21
C LEU A 346 -3.40 -0.23 -40.28
N ARG A 347 -3.76 0.07 -39.02
CA ARG A 347 -4.33 -0.91 -38.07
C ARG A 347 -5.62 -1.53 -38.60
N LYS A 348 -6.54 -0.70 -39.12
CA LYS A 348 -7.79 -1.18 -39.73
C LYS A 348 -7.53 -2.04 -40.96
N CYS A 349 -6.61 -1.64 -41.83
CA CYS A 349 -6.25 -2.39 -43.03
C CYS A 349 -5.62 -3.75 -42.67
N PHE A 350 -4.70 -3.76 -41.71
CA PHE A 350 -4.09 -4.97 -41.17
C PHE A 350 -5.14 -5.92 -40.58
N SER A 351 -6.01 -5.39 -39.70
CA SER A 351 -7.11 -6.16 -39.10
C SER A 351 -8.04 -6.74 -40.16
N ASN A 352 -8.45 -5.96 -41.16
CA ASN A 352 -9.35 -6.43 -42.21
C ASN A 352 -8.74 -7.56 -43.05
N ASN A 353 -7.46 -7.48 -43.39
CA ASN A 353 -6.79 -8.53 -44.15
C ASN A 353 -6.58 -9.79 -43.32
N LEU A 354 -6.26 -9.64 -42.03
CA LEU A 354 -6.17 -10.77 -41.12
C LEU A 354 -7.53 -11.47 -40.95
N ASN A 355 -8.61 -10.69 -40.81
CA ASN A 355 -9.98 -11.21 -40.74
C ASN A 355 -10.35 -12.00 -41.99
N LYS A 356 -9.96 -11.52 -43.18
CA LYS A 356 -10.19 -12.24 -44.45
C LYS A 356 -9.44 -13.56 -44.51
N ILE A 357 -8.15 -13.58 -44.14
CA ILE A 357 -7.36 -14.82 -44.12
C ILE A 357 -8.01 -15.83 -43.19
N ILE A 358 -8.37 -15.42 -41.98
CA ILE A 358 -8.93 -16.30 -40.97
C ILE A 358 -10.31 -16.80 -41.40
N ALA A 359 -11.19 -15.91 -41.86
CA ALA A 359 -12.53 -16.30 -42.31
C ALA A 359 -12.50 -17.28 -43.50
N ASN A 360 -11.53 -17.14 -44.41
CA ASN A 360 -11.43 -17.98 -45.61
C ASN A 360 -10.73 -19.32 -45.36
N ASN A 361 -9.81 -19.38 -44.38
CA ASN A 361 -8.95 -20.54 -44.19
C ASN A 361 -9.23 -21.33 -42.90
N PHE A 362 -9.95 -20.76 -41.93
CA PHE A 362 -10.23 -21.43 -40.66
C PHE A 362 -11.35 -22.46 -40.80
N ASN A 363 -11.06 -23.70 -40.45
CA ASN A 363 -12.00 -24.79 -40.48
C ASN A 363 -12.95 -24.79 -39.27
N SER A 364 -14.04 -24.02 -39.36
CA SER A 364 -15.05 -23.95 -38.30
C SER A 364 -15.83 -25.25 -38.09
N SER A 365 -15.80 -26.22 -39.02
CA SER A 365 -16.49 -27.50 -38.83
C SER A 365 -15.84 -28.37 -37.77
N LEU A 366 -14.57 -28.10 -37.41
CA LEU A 366 -13.87 -28.79 -36.32
C LEU A 366 -14.62 -28.69 -35.00
N GLY A 367 -15.29 -27.56 -34.73
CA GLY A 367 -16.10 -27.42 -33.52
C GLY A 367 -17.20 -28.47 -33.41
N LYS A 368 -17.86 -28.80 -34.53
CA LYS A 368 -18.92 -29.81 -34.58
C LYS A 368 -18.36 -31.23 -34.46
N THR A 369 -17.27 -31.54 -35.16
CA THR A 369 -16.64 -32.87 -35.11
C THR A 369 -16.07 -33.20 -33.73
N LEU A 370 -15.71 -32.17 -32.97
CA LEU A 370 -15.18 -32.26 -31.61
C LEU A 370 -16.27 -32.21 -30.53
N GLY A 371 -17.55 -32.16 -30.90
CA GLY A 371 -18.67 -32.15 -29.96
C GLY A 371 -18.80 -30.85 -29.14
N LEU A 372 -18.25 -29.74 -29.63
CA LEU A 372 -18.39 -28.43 -28.97
C LEU A 372 -19.74 -27.81 -29.33
N VAL A 373 -20.35 -27.08 -28.39
CA VAL A 373 -21.65 -26.41 -28.58
C VAL A 373 -21.54 -24.95 -28.18
N GLY A 374 -22.26 -24.07 -28.88
CA GLY A 374 -22.34 -22.65 -28.56
C GLY A 374 -21.14 -21.83 -29.03
N SER A 375 -20.92 -20.68 -28.40
CA SER A 375 -19.86 -19.74 -28.78
C SER A 375 -18.51 -20.22 -28.25
N GLN A 376 -17.58 -20.50 -29.17
CA GLN A 376 -16.21 -20.89 -28.87
C GLN A 376 -15.27 -19.69 -29.06
N LYS A 377 -14.27 -19.56 -28.17
CA LYS A 377 -13.25 -18.50 -28.21
C LYS A 377 -11.86 -19.13 -28.24
N ILE A 378 -11.04 -18.69 -29.18
CA ILE A 378 -9.62 -19.04 -29.29
C ILE A 378 -8.82 -17.75 -29.15
N ASP A 379 -7.93 -17.72 -28.18
CA ASP A 379 -7.04 -16.59 -27.93
C ASP A 379 -5.67 -16.88 -28.55
N VAL A 380 -5.26 -16.06 -29.51
CA VAL A 380 -3.99 -16.19 -30.22
C VAL A 380 -3.11 -14.99 -29.88
N SER A 381 -1.86 -15.24 -29.53
CA SER A 381 -0.82 -14.22 -29.49
C SER A 381 0.38 -14.59 -30.37
N PHE A 382 0.96 -13.61 -31.03
CA PHE A 382 2.13 -13.82 -31.89
C PHE A 382 2.97 -12.53 -31.98
N THR A 383 4.25 -12.65 -32.31
CA THR A 383 5.15 -11.50 -32.45
C THR A 383 5.57 -11.35 -33.91
N ILE A 384 5.48 -10.13 -34.44
CA ILE A 384 6.10 -9.76 -35.71
C ILE A 384 7.51 -9.26 -35.40
N ASN A 385 8.52 -9.97 -35.90
CA ASN A 385 9.92 -9.64 -35.64
C ASN A 385 10.43 -8.51 -36.55
N LYS A 386 11.69 -8.10 -36.33
CA LYS A 386 12.36 -7.05 -37.11
C LYS A 386 12.52 -7.36 -38.61
N LEU A 387 12.31 -8.61 -39.03
CA LEU A 387 12.34 -9.02 -40.44
C LEU A 387 10.94 -9.08 -41.06
N GLY A 388 9.89 -8.73 -40.29
CA GLY A 388 8.51 -8.81 -40.75
C GLY A 388 7.93 -10.22 -40.75
N LYS A 389 8.60 -11.18 -40.10
CA LYS A 389 8.14 -12.56 -39.96
C LYS A 389 7.40 -12.75 -38.65
N ILE A 390 6.44 -13.67 -38.66
CA ILE A 390 5.71 -14.07 -37.46
C ILE A 390 6.47 -15.15 -36.72
N GLU A 391 6.71 -14.92 -35.43
CA GLU A 391 7.38 -15.82 -34.51
C GLU A 391 6.63 -15.85 -33.17
N LYS A 392 6.99 -16.80 -32.29
CA LYS A 392 6.41 -16.96 -30.95
C LYS A 392 4.87 -17.05 -30.95
N VAL A 393 4.30 -17.86 -31.85
CA VAL A 393 2.85 -18.08 -31.92
C VAL A 393 2.38 -18.92 -30.74
N ASN A 394 1.62 -18.32 -29.82
CA ASN A 394 0.95 -18.99 -28.72
C ASN A 394 -0.56 -18.99 -28.95
N VAL A 395 -1.20 -20.12 -28.64
CA VAL A 395 -2.64 -20.31 -28.88
C VAL A 395 -3.25 -20.99 -27.67
N LYS A 396 -4.30 -20.37 -27.12
CA LYS A 396 -5.16 -20.91 -26.07
C LYS A 396 -6.53 -21.21 -26.67
N ALA A 397 -6.84 -22.49 -26.82
CA ALA A 397 -8.07 -22.97 -27.43
C ALA A 397 -8.77 -24.01 -26.52
N PRO A 398 -10.09 -24.21 -26.64
CA PRO A 398 -10.83 -25.22 -25.87
C PRO A 398 -10.40 -26.67 -26.18
N HIS A 399 -9.81 -26.93 -27.35
CA HIS A 399 -9.40 -28.26 -27.79
C HIS A 399 -8.04 -28.22 -28.52
N PRO A 400 -7.17 -29.25 -28.38
CA PRO A 400 -5.88 -29.32 -29.06
C PRO A 400 -5.95 -29.20 -30.59
N GLU A 401 -6.95 -29.81 -31.23
CA GLU A 401 -7.12 -29.71 -32.70
C GLU A 401 -7.44 -28.28 -33.15
N LEU A 402 -8.22 -27.53 -32.37
CA LEU A 402 -8.47 -26.11 -32.64
C LEU A 402 -7.21 -25.25 -32.42
N LYS A 403 -6.33 -25.67 -31.50
CA LYS A 403 -5.03 -25.04 -31.26
C LYS A 403 -4.13 -25.18 -32.49
N GLU A 404 -4.03 -26.39 -33.04
CA GLU A 404 -3.22 -26.65 -34.24
C GLU A 404 -3.82 -26.00 -35.50
N GLU A 405 -5.15 -25.98 -35.63
CA GLU A 405 -5.81 -25.28 -36.72
C GLU A 405 -5.55 -23.77 -36.67
N ALA A 406 -5.68 -23.15 -35.50
CA ALA A 406 -5.37 -21.72 -35.35
C ALA A 406 -3.90 -21.42 -35.65
N LYS A 407 -2.95 -22.25 -35.19
CA LYS A 407 -1.53 -22.11 -35.56
C LYS A 407 -1.32 -22.20 -37.08
N ARG A 408 -1.95 -23.16 -37.74
CA ARG A 408 -1.87 -23.34 -39.21
C ARG A 408 -2.33 -22.08 -39.94
N VAL A 409 -3.47 -21.52 -39.54
CA VAL A 409 -4.05 -20.32 -40.17
C VAL A 409 -3.19 -19.09 -39.94
N ILE A 410 -2.62 -18.91 -38.74
CA ILE A 410 -1.70 -17.80 -38.44
C ILE A 410 -0.40 -17.94 -39.24
N GLY A 411 0.06 -19.16 -39.49
CA GLY A 411 1.20 -19.43 -40.38
C GLY A 411 0.98 -19.08 -41.85
N LEU A 412 -0.26 -18.83 -42.29
CA LEU A 412 -0.58 -18.38 -43.66
C LEU A 412 -0.44 -16.88 -43.85
N ILE A 413 -0.24 -16.11 -42.77
CA ILE A 413 -0.08 -14.66 -42.87
C ILE A 413 1.26 -14.38 -43.60
N PRO A 414 1.24 -13.57 -44.68
CA PRO A 414 2.46 -13.25 -45.42
C PRO A 414 3.43 -12.42 -44.59
N ASN A 415 4.68 -12.36 -45.02
CA ASN A 415 5.65 -11.44 -44.42
C ASN A 415 5.14 -10.00 -44.54
N VAL A 416 5.17 -9.28 -43.43
CA VAL A 416 4.68 -7.90 -43.33
C VAL A 416 5.84 -6.92 -43.29
N ILE A 417 5.57 -5.64 -43.52
CA ILE A 417 6.57 -4.60 -43.28
C ILE A 417 6.62 -4.38 -41.75
N PRO A 418 7.79 -4.51 -41.10
CA PRO A 418 7.88 -4.45 -39.64
C PRO A 418 7.63 -3.04 -39.12
N GLY A 419 7.16 -2.96 -37.87
CA GLY A 419 6.89 -1.69 -37.22
C GLY A 419 8.17 -0.94 -36.86
N LYS A 420 8.08 0.38 -36.77
CA LYS A 420 9.18 1.24 -36.36
C LYS A 420 8.80 2.11 -35.18
N GLN A 421 9.80 2.39 -34.36
CA GLN A 421 9.72 3.37 -33.31
C GLN A 421 11.04 4.10 -33.19
N ASN A 422 10.99 5.43 -33.09
CA ASN A 422 12.14 6.32 -33.15
C ASN A 422 13.04 6.02 -34.36
N GLY A 423 12.43 5.67 -35.50
CA GLY A 423 13.11 5.27 -36.74
C GLY A 423 13.80 3.90 -36.72
N LYS A 424 13.77 3.15 -35.62
CA LYS A 424 14.34 1.81 -35.49
C LYS A 424 13.26 0.74 -35.63
N VAL A 425 13.61 -0.38 -36.27
CA VAL A 425 12.70 -1.52 -36.40
C VAL A 425 12.58 -2.25 -35.06
N VAL A 426 11.36 -2.47 -34.60
CA VAL A 426 11.03 -3.09 -33.30
C VAL A 426 10.21 -4.35 -33.48
N ASN A 427 10.22 -5.22 -32.46
CA ASN A 427 9.30 -6.35 -32.40
C ASN A 427 7.93 -5.84 -31.95
N VAL A 428 6.86 -6.40 -32.52
CA VAL A 428 5.49 -6.00 -32.18
C VAL A 428 4.69 -7.26 -31.85
N ALA A 429 4.20 -7.35 -30.62
CA ALA A 429 3.32 -8.42 -30.20
C ALA A 429 1.88 -8.10 -30.61
N PHE A 430 1.15 -9.09 -31.08
CA PHE A 430 -0.25 -9.00 -31.46
C PHE A 430 -1.08 -9.96 -30.63
N PHE A 431 -2.25 -9.49 -30.21
CA PHE A 431 -3.26 -10.32 -29.58
C PHE A 431 -4.52 -10.35 -30.46
N LEU A 432 -4.97 -11.56 -30.78
CA LEU A 432 -6.10 -11.81 -31.68
C LEU A 432 -7.07 -12.84 -31.07
N PRO A 433 -8.26 -12.39 -30.64
CA PRO A 433 -9.34 -13.28 -30.26
C PRO A 433 -10.17 -13.71 -31.48
N ILE A 434 -10.22 -15.03 -31.73
CA ILE A 434 -11.05 -15.66 -32.76
C ILE A 434 -12.28 -16.27 -32.09
N LYS A 435 -13.47 -15.80 -32.45
CA LYS A 435 -14.75 -16.35 -31.98
C LYS A 435 -15.50 -17.00 -33.14
N PHE A 436 -16.08 -18.16 -32.89
CA PHE A 436 -16.97 -18.81 -33.84
C PHE A 436 -18.09 -19.53 -33.10
N VAL A 437 -19.25 -19.63 -33.74
CA VAL A 437 -20.43 -20.29 -33.14
C VAL A 437 -20.58 -21.65 -33.76
N VAL A 438 -20.61 -22.69 -32.92
CA VAL A 438 -20.98 -24.04 -33.34
C VAL A 438 -22.48 -24.18 -33.16
N LYS A 439 -23.21 -24.31 -34.28
CA LYS A 439 -24.65 -24.60 -34.26
C LYS A 439 -24.85 -26.04 -33.80
N GLU A 440 -25.86 -26.23 -32.93
CA GLU A 440 -26.34 -27.54 -32.49
C GLU A 440 -26.70 -28.45 -33.68
#